data_AF-A0A1C5ERZ0-F1
#
_entry.id   AF-A0A1C5ERZ0-F1
#
_cell.length_a   1.000
_cell.length_b   1.000
_cell.length_c   1.000
_cell.angle_alpha   90.00
_cell.angle_beta   90.00
_cell.angle_gamma   90.00
#
_symmetry.space_group_name_H-M   'P 1'
#
loop_
_entity.id
_entity.type
_entity.pdbx_description
1 polymer ?
#
loop_
_entity_poly.entity_id
_entity_poly.type
_entity_poly.pdbx_seq_one_letter_code
_entity_poly.pdbx_strand_id
1 'polypeptide(L)'
;MSAIFEREMFDGFTSAQLAAVDTPALSPALRVYLDQLPHYGLGYLPPPATALLLIAWGHLHGLVALEVFGHTSFLGDHQTEIFRTAMRNLLEDIHRRIAVAPAPRP
;
A
#
# COMPACT_ATOMS: atom_id res chain seq x y z
N MET A 1 -12.15 4.99 5.95
CA MET A 1 -11.38 5.08 4.69
C MET A 1 -10.37 3.95 4.56
N SER A 2 -9.76 3.48 5.66
CA SER A 2 -8.71 2.45 5.55
C SER A 2 -9.14 1.09 5.03
N ALA A 3 -10.32 0.63 5.45
CA ALA A 3 -10.85 -0.65 4.98
C ALA A 3 -11.07 -0.73 3.45
N ILE A 4 -11.46 0.38 2.80
CA ILE A 4 -11.65 0.40 1.34
C ILE A 4 -10.28 0.32 0.66
N PHE A 5 -9.35 1.19 1.05
CA PHE A 5 -8.03 1.22 0.45
C PHE A 5 -7.25 -0.09 0.64
N GLU A 6 -7.34 -0.68 1.83
CA GLU A 6 -6.79 -1.99 2.14
C GLU A 6 -7.39 -3.09 1.25
N ARG A 7 -8.73 -3.11 1.11
CA ARG A 7 -9.41 -4.04 0.19
C ARG A 7 -8.95 -3.86 -1.24
N GLU A 8 -8.98 -2.64 -1.78
CA GLU A 8 -8.57 -2.41 -3.18
C GLU A 8 -7.09 -2.76 -3.42
N MET A 9 -6.23 -2.66 -2.40
CA MET A 9 -4.83 -3.04 -2.50
C MET A 9 -4.59 -4.55 -2.46
N PHE A 10 -5.29 -5.26 -1.57
CA PHE A 10 -4.92 -6.63 -1.19
C PHE A 10 -5.95 -7.70 -1.54
N ASP A 11 -7.12 -7.32 -2.07
CA ASP A 11 -8.11 -8.30 -2.52
C ASP A 11 -7.50 -9.26 -3.56
N GLY A 12 -7.82 -10.54 -3.43
CA GLY A 12 -7.26 -11.61 -4.26
C GLY A 12 -5.89 -12.16 -3.81
N PHE A 13 -5.25 -11.62 -2.78
CA PHE A 13 -4.01 -12.19 -2.23
C PHE A 13 -4.24 -13.00 -0.95
N THR A 14 -3.49 -14.09 -0.81
CA THR A 14 -3.49 -14.93 0.39
C THR A 14 -2.65 -14.31 1.51
N SER A 15 -2.93 -14.66 2.77
CA SER A 15 -2.11 -14.24 3.91
C SER A 15 -0.63 -14.65 3.78
N ALA A 16 -0.35 -15.78 3.12
CA ALA A 16 1.01 -16.22 2.85
C ALA A 16 1.74 -15.31 1.86
N GLN A 17 1.07 -14.89 0.78
CA GLN A 17 1.62 -13.91 -0.17
C GLN A 17 1.84 -12.55 0.50
N LEU A 18 0.89 -12.11 1.33
CA LEU A 18 1.01 -10.86 2.10
C LEU A 18 2.13 -10.90 3.14
N ALA A 19 2.43 -12.07 3.70
CA ALA A 19 3.56 -12.23 4.63
C ALA A 19 4.92 -12.29 3.93
N ALA A 20 4.93 -12.61 2.63
CA ALA A 20 6.11 -12.78 1.80
C ALA A 20 6.32 -11.63 0.80
N VAL A 21 5.68 -10.48 1.04
CA VAL A 21 5.88 -9.25 0.25
C VAL A 21 7.36 -8.89 0.18
N ASP A 22 7.80 -8.56 -1.02
CA ASP A 22 9.13 -7.99 -1.25
C ASP A 22 9.17 -6.53 -0.76
N THR A 23 9.61 -6.35 0.49
CA THR A 23 9.88 -5.05 1.10
C THR A 23 11.33 -4.95 1.57
N PRO A 24 11.93 -3.74 1.61
CA PRO A 24 13.15 -3.53 2.37
C PRO A 24 13.03 -4.11 3.77
N ALA A 25 14.12 -4.71 4.27
CA ALA A 25 14.10 -5.39 5.56
C ALA A 25 13.63 -4.44 6.67
N LEU A 26 12.49 -4.77 7.29
CA LEU A 26 11.98 -4.04 8.45
C LEU A 26 12.91 -4.29 9.65
N SER A 27 13.15 -3.25 10.44
CA SER A 27 13.89 -3.42 11.68
C SER A 27 13.13 -4.37 12.62
N PRO A 28 13.83 -5.16 13.45
CA PRO A 28 13.17 -6.08 14.39
C PRO A 28 12.15 -5.37 15.29
N ALA A 29 12.48 -4.18 15.78
CA ALA A 29 11.61 -3.38 16.63
C ALA A 29 10.33 -2.95 15.90
N LEU A 30 10.43 -2.48 14.65
CA LEU A 30 9.27 -2.12 13.86
C LEU A 30 8.40 -3.34 13.57
N ARG A 31 9.01 -4.49 13.27
CA ARG A 31 8.28 -5.73 13.00
C ARG A 31 7.44 -6.18 14.19
N VAL A 32 8.01 -6.17 15.40
CA VAL A 32 7.29 -6.49 16.65
C VAL A 32 6.14 -5.50 16.89
N TYR A 33 6.38 -4.21 16.66
CA TYR A 33 5.35 -3.20 16.84
C TYR A 33 4.16 -3.40 15.88
N LEU A 34 4.44 -3.66 14.60
CA LEU A 34 3.40 -3.89 13.59
C LEU A 34 2.58 -5.15 13.88
N ASP A 35 3.19 -6.17 14.47
CA ASP A 35 2.53 -7.43 14.90
C ASP A 35 1.53 -7.21 16.05
N GLN A 36 1.68 -6.11 16.79
CA GLN A 36 0.82 -5.76 17.92
C GLN A 36 -0.28 -4.76 17.57
N LEU A 37 -0.28 -4.23 16.34
CA LEU A 37 -1.27 -3.23 15.95
C LEU A 37 -2.68 -3.82 15.96
N PRO A 38 -3.68 -3.04 16.40
CA PRO A 38 -5.06 -3.45 16.27
C PRO A 38 -5.40 -3.68 14.80
N HIS A 39 -6.25 -4.68 14.55
CA HIS A 39 -6.76 -5.01 13.23
C HIS A 39 -7.33 -3.75 12.56
N TYR A 40 -6.67 -3.30 11.50
CA TYR A 40 -7.23 -2.30 10.58
C TYR A 40 -7.97 -3.08 9.49
N GLY A 41 -9.17 -2.62 9.11
CA GLY A 41 -9.87 -3.16 7.93
C GLY A 41 -10.22 -4.66 7.99
N LEU A 42 -9.72 -5.44 7.02
CA LEU A 42 -10.16 -6.81 6.70
C LEU A 42 -9.65 -7.88 7.67
N GLY A 43 -8.79 -7.53 8.63
CA GLY A 43 -8.30 -8.45 9.63
C GLY A 43 -6.83 -8.25 9.95
N TYR A 44 -6.12 -9.34 10.25
CA TYR A 44 -4.72 -9.28 10.66
C TYR A 44 -3.83 -9.24 9.41
N LEU A 45 -3.28 -8.06 9.11
CA LEU A 45 -2.24 -7.93 8.10
C LEU A 45 -0.88 -8.30 8.71
N PRO A 46 -0.09 -9.17 8.06
CA PRO A 46 1.26 -9.46 8.51
C PRO A 46 2.14 -8.20 8.41
N PRO A 47 3.19 -8.06 9.25
CA PRO A 47 3.99 -6.84 9.31
C PRO A 47 4.51 -6.29 7.97
N PRO A 48 4.97 -7.12 6.99
CA PRO A 48 5.37 -6.61 5.68
C PRO A 48 4.22 -5.96 4.90
N ALA A 49 3.03 -6.56 4.92
CA ALA A 49 1.85 -5.99 4.26
C ALA A 49 1.38 -4.72 4.95
N THR A 50 1.43 -4.66 6.29
CA THR A 50 1.11 -3.44 7.05
C THR A 50 2.07 -2.30 6.70
N ALA A 51 3.37 -2.59 6.58
CA ALA A 51 4.35 -1.59 6.15
C ALA A 51 4.07 -1.10 4.73
N LEU A 52 3.78 -2.02 3.80
CA LEU A 52 3.44 -1.68 2.42
C LEU A 52 2.17 -0.82 2.33
N LEU A 53 1.14 -1.15 3.13
CA LEU A 53 -0.09 -0.37 3.26
C LEU A 53 0.21 1.07 3.69
N LEU A 54 1.00 1.25 4.76
CA LEU A 54 1.33 2.57 5.29
C LEU A 54 2.12 3.41 4.28
N ILE A 55 3.03 2.80 3.52
CA ILE A 55 3.78 3.48 2.45
C ILE A 55 2.83 3.93 1.35
N ALA A 56 1.98 3.03 0.85
CA ALA A 56 1.00 3.34 -0.18
C ALA A 56 0.01 4.42 0.26
N TRP A 57 -0.43 4.35 1.52
CA TRP A 57 -1.27 5.35 2.16
C TRP A 57 -0.61 6.73 2.16
N GLY A 58 0.66 6.79 2.54
CA GLY A 58 1.47 8.00 2.53
C GLY A 58 1.59 8.60 1.13
N HIS A 59 1.81 7.77 0.10
CA HIS A 59 1.86 8.24 -1.29
C HIS A 59 0.52 8.83 -1.75
N LEU A 60 -0.59 8.13 -1.53
CA LEU A 60 -1.93 8.62 -1.88
C LEU A 60 -2.20 9.98 -1.19
N HIS A 61 -1.97 10.05 0.12
CA HIS A 61 -2.19 11.28 0.89
C HIS A 61 -1.26 12.41 0.47
N GLY A 62 -0.01 12.10 0.11
CA GLY A 62 0.93 13.09 -0.43
C GLY A 62 0.40 13.74 -1.70
N LEU A 63 -0.09 12.94 -2.66
CA LEU A 63 -0.68 13.45 -3.89
C LEU A 63 -1.92 14.31 -3.62
N VAL A 64 -2.81 13.86 -2.74
CA VAL A 64 -4.01 14.62 -2.35
C VAL A 64 -3.65 15.92 -1.65
N ALA A 65 -2.67 15.92 -0.75
CA ALA A 65 -2.23 17.13 -0.07
C ALA A 65 -1.62 18.14 -1.05
N LEU A 66 -0.79 17.69 -2.00
CA LEU A 66 -0.23 18.55 -3.05
C LEU A 66 -1.34 19.23 -3.87
N GLU A 67 -2.41 18.50 -4.19
CA GLU A 67 -3.56 19.03 -4.91
C GLU A 67 -4.38 20.02 -4.06
N VAL A 68 -4.81 19.60 -2.87
CA VAL A 68 -5.68 20.41 -1.98
C VAL A 68 -5.01 21.71 -1.56
N PHE A 69 -3.70 21.70 -1.32
CA PHE A 69 -2.94 22.91 -0.98
C PHE A 69 -2.49 23.71 -2.21
N GLY A 70 -2.93 23.36 -3.41
CA GLY A 70 -2.71 24.13 -4.64
C GLY A 70 -1.28 24.04 -5.20
N HIS A 71 -0.43 23.15 -4.67
CA HIS A 71 0.95 22.99 -5.14
C HIS A 71 1.04 22.47 -6.58
N THR A 72 -0.02 21.83 -7.08
CA THR A 72 -0.10 21.31 -8.45
C THR A 72 -1.01 22.13 -9.37
N SER A 73 -1.51 23.29 -8.91
CA SER A 73 -2.46 24.12 -9.66
C SER A 73 -1.93 24.57 -11.03
N PHE A 74 -0.61 24.69 -11.17
CA PHE A 74 0.06 25.01 -12.44
C PHE A 74 -0.17 23.97 -13.56
N LEU A 75 -0.66 22.77 -13.22
CA LEU A 75 -1.00 21.72 -14.19
C LEU A 75 -2.40 21.88 -14.80
N GLY A 76 -3.27 22.74 -14.24
CA GLY A 76 -4.65 22.89 -14.70
C GLY A 76 -5.39 21.55 -14.79
N ASP A 77 -6.12 21.33 -15.90
CA ASP A 77 -6.93 20.11 -16.11
C ASP A 77 -6.10 18.81 -16.12
N HIS A 78 -4.78 18.89 -16.27
CA HIS A 78 -3.89 17.72 -16.29
C HIS A 78 -3.63 17.12 -14.89
N GLN A 79 -4.00 17.78 -13.79
CA GLN A 79 -3.85 17.25 -12.43
C GLN A 79 -4.48 15.85 -12.29
N THR A 80 -5.68 15.69 -12.86
CA THR A 80 -6.43 14.44 -12.81
C THR A 80 -5.71 13.29 -13.51
N GLU A 81 -5.07 13.57 -14.66
CA GLU A 81 -4.34 12.56 -15.43
C GLU A 81 -3.08 12.10 -14.68
N ILE A 82 -2.34 13.04 -14.10
CA ILE A 82 -1.17 12.75 -13.28
C ILE A 82 -1.55 11.92 -12.05
N PHE A 83 -2.61 12.31 -11.33
CA PHE A 83 -3.10 11.55 -10.18
C PHE A 83 -3.47 10.11 -10.56
N ARG A 84 -4.27 9.91 -11.62
CA ARG A 84 -4.67 8.58 -12.09
C ARG A 84 -3.47 7.71 -12.47
N THR A 85 -2.51 8.30 -13.17
CA THR A 85 -1.30 7.59 -13.60
C THR A 85 -0.45 7.19 -12.39
N ALA A 86 -0.26 8.09 -11.43
CA ALA A 86 0.46 7.80 -10.19
C ALA A 86 -0.21 6.68 -9.38
N MET A 87 -1.55 6.70 -9.27
CA MET A 87 -2.29 5.67 -8.55
C MET A 87 -2.22 4.30 -9.24
N ARG A 88 -2.27 4.23 -10.58
CA ARG A 88 -2.08 2.99 -11.33
C ARG A 88 -0.68 2.42 -11.12
N ASN A 89 0.34 3.25 -11.27
CA ASN A 89 1.73 2.83 -11.07
C ASN A 89 1.97 2.33 -9.64
N LEU A 90 1.37 2.98 -8.64
CA LEU A 90 1.43 2.56 -7.24
C LEU A 90 0.80 1.17 -7.06
N LEU A 91 -0.39 0.95 -7.61
CA LEU A 91 -1.08 -0.33 -7.50
C LEU A 91 -0.31 -1.47 -8.20
N GLU A 92 0.18 -1.23 -9.41
CA GLU A 92 0.97 -2.20 -10.17
C GLU A 92 2.27 -2.58 -9.44
N ASP A 93 2.96 -1.62 -8.83
CA ASP A 93 4.16 -1.87 -8.03
C ASP A 93 3.85 -2.71 -6.79
N ILE A 94 2.77 -2.38 -6.07
CA ILE A 94 2.31 -3.14 -4.90
C ILE A 94 2.01 -4.59 -5.29
N HIS A 95 1.20 -4.80 -6.32
CA HIS A 95 0.82 -6.15 -6.79
C HIS A 95 2.02 -6.95 -7.24
N ARG A 96 2.98 -6.32 -7.95
CA ARG A 96 4.23 -6.97 -8.32
C ARG A 96 5.00 -7.44 -7.10
N ARG A 97 5.15 -6.62 -6.05
CA ARG A 97 5.88 -6.99 -4.82
C ARG A 97 5.22 -8.12 -4.04
N ILE A 98 3.91 -8.28 -4.14
CA ILE A 98 3.17 -9.38 -3.52
C ILE A 98 3.26 -10.66 -4.36
N ALA A 99 3.21 -10.55 -5.69
CA ALA A 99 3.20 -11.70 -6.61
C ALA A 99 4.53 -12.47 -6.72
N VAL A 100 5.66 -11.87 -6.31
CA VAL A 100 6.97 -12.57 -6.26
C VAL A 100 7.01 -13.63 -5.14
N ALA A 101 6.10 -13.57 -4.17
CA ALA A 101 6.00 -14.57 -3.12
C ALA A 101 5.67 -15.97 -3.70
N PRO A 102 6.49 -17.01 -3.45
CA PRO A 102 6.24 -18.34 -4.00
C PRO A 102 4.89 -18.87 -3.51
N ALA A 103 4.11 -19.46 -4.41
CA ALA A 103 2.87 -20.15 -4.06
C ALA A 103 3.15 -21.22 -2.99
N PRO A 104 2.24 -21.41 -2.01
CA PRO A 104 2.39 -22.51 -1.06
C PRO A 104 2.41 -23.83 -1.83
N ARG A 105 3.43 -24.66 -1.57
CA ARG A 105 3.48 -26.03 -2.11
C ARG A 105 2.33 -26.85 -1.50
N PRO A 106 1.63 -27.67 -2.31
CA PRO A 106 0.53 -28.52 -1.84
C PRO A 106 0.99 -29.57 -0.82
#